data_AF-A0A3N5H618-F1
#
_entry.id   AF-A0A3N5H618-F1
#
_cell.length_a   1.000
_cell.length_b   1.000
_cell.length_c   1.000
_cell.angle_alpha   90.00
_cell.angle_beta   90.00
_cell.angle_gamma   90.00
#
_symmetry.space_group_name_H-M   'P 1'
#
loop_
_entity.id
_entity.type
_entity.pdbx_description
1 polymer ?
#
loop_
_entity_poly.entity_id
_entity_poly.type
_entity_poly.pdbx_seq_one_letter_code
_entity_poly.pdbx_strand_id
1 'polypeptide(L)'
;MRQRRPARRSRVKVNRPAVGAEGSGERSAAGAKPFTIPAETFFPTQHQLKLMEMAERGETRDSSLIFDGSDEDKLYRAITFIGTRKAPGSNSRDSGNPVAKELGGLASWPVSVSYYPVAGDADTPDYQVSFDLYENGVATGLVMDYGQFALAGTLSKLEALKAESCN
;
A
#
# COMPACT_ATOMS: atom_id res chain seq x y z
N MET A 1 32.89 -0.24 -24.17
CA MET A 1 31.45 0.10 -24.24
C MET A 1 30.63 -1.12 -23.81
N ARG A 2 30.07 -1.15 -22.59
CA ARG A 2 29.09 -2.20 -22.21
C ARG A 2 27.71 -1.74 -22.70
N GLN A 3 27.16 -2.41 -23.70
CA GLN A 3 25.75 -2.22 -24.09
C GLN A 3 24.88 -2.49 -22.86
N ARG A 4 24.15 -1.48 -22.40
CA ARG A 4 23.08 -1.66 -21.42
C ARG A 4 22.00 -2.51 -22.11
N ARG A 5 21.82 -3.75 -21.65
CA ARG A 5 20.65 -4.55 -22.02
C ARG A 5 19.39 -3.74 -21.65
N PRO A 6 18.39 -3.60 -22.54
CA PRO A 6 17.15 -2.94 -22.18
C PRO A 6 16.52 -3.68 -21.00
N ALA A 7 16.06 -2.94 -20.00
CA ALA A 7 15.33 -3.51 -18.87
C ALA A 7 14.13 -4.29 -19.41
N ARG A 8 14.08 -5.60 -19.15
CA ARG A 8 12.97 -6.46 -19.54
C ARG A 8 11.75 -5.99 -18.73
N ARG A 9 10.73 -5.44 -19.39
CA ARG A 9 9.45 -5.13 -18.75
C ARG A 9 8.78 -6.45 -18.34
N SER A 10 8.80 -6.77 -17.06
CA SER A 10 7.92 -7.80 -16.49
C SER A 10 6.53 -7.20 -16.29
N ARG A 11 5.50 -8.00 -16.55
CA ARG A 11 4.10 -7.69 -16.25
C ARG A 11 3.50 -8.89 -15.55
N VAL A 12 2.72 -8.62 -14.53
CA VAL A 12 1.91 -9.62 -13.83
C VAL A 12 0.45 -9.27 -14.05
N LYS A 13 -0.36 -10.28 -14.38
CA LYS A 13 -1.81 -10.15 -14.49
C LYS A 13 -2.43 -11.13 -13.52
N VAL A 14 -3.38 -10.65 -12.72
CA VAL A 14 -4.17 -11.50 -11.82
C VAL A 14 -5.64 -11.38 -12.20
N ASN A 15 -6.33 -12.51 -12.26
CA ASN A 15 -7.77 -12.60 -12.42
C ASN A 15 -8.37 -13.22 -11.16
N ARG A 16 -9.38 -12.56 -10.59
CA ARG A 16 -10.14 -13.08 -9.45
C ARG A 16 -11.63 -12.90 -9.73
N PRO A 17 -12.42 -13.99 -9.73
CA PRO A 17 -13.81 -13.95 -10.21
C PRO A 17 -14.75 -13.17 -9.30
N ALA A 18 -14.46 -13.12 -7.99
CA ALA A 18 -15.20 -12.34 -7.00
C ALA A 18 -14.28 -11.96 -5.84
N VAL A 19 -14.69 -11.00 -5.01
CA VAL A 19 -14.02 -10.73 -3.73
C VAL A 19 -14.15 -11.97 -2.84
N GLY A 20 -13.04 -12.43 -2.24
CA GLY A 20 -13.04 -13.62 -1.38
C GLY A 20 -13.02 -14.96 -2.14
N ALA A 21 -12.84 -14.96 -3.46
CA ALA A 21 -12.62 -16.16 -4.25
C ALA A 21 -11.13 -16.34 -4.58
N GLU A 22 -10.69 -17.59 -4.74
CA GLU A 22 -9.34 -17.88 -5.26
C GLU A 22 -9.16 -17.22 -6.65
N GLY A 23 -7.97 -16.66 -6.89
CA GLY A 23 -7.59 -16.07 -8.16
C GLY A 23 -6.44 -16.81 -8.84
N SER A 24 -6.18 -16.48 -10.10
CA SER A 24 -5.05 -16.96 -10.87
C SER A 24 -4.20 -15.82 -11.40
N GLY A 25 -2.88 -16.01 -11.39
CA GLY A 25 -1.90 -15.04 -11.82
C GLY A 25 -1.01 -15.56 -12.95
N GLU A 26 -0.58 -14.67 -13.84
CA GLU A 26 0.31 -14.96 -14.96
C GLU A 26 1.40 -13.90 -15.07
N ARG A 27 2.63 -14.33 -15.38
CA ARG A 27 3.78 -13.46 -15.65
C ARG A 27 4.05 -13.38 -17.14
N SER A 28 4.50 -12.24 -17.63
CA SER A 28 4.81 -12.01 -19.05
C SER A 28 6.10 -12.67 -19.53
N ALA A 29 6.84 -13.38 -18.67
CA ALA A 29 8.05 -14.08 -19.07
C ALA A 29 7.70 -15.34 -19.89
N ALA A 30 8.47 -15.61 -20.97
CA ALA A 30 8.26 -16.78 -21.80
C ALA A 30 8.43 -18.06 -20.99
N GLY A 31 7.42 -18.95 -21.03
CA GLY A 31 7.41 -20.20 -20.26
C GLY A 31 7.08 -20.03 -18.77
N ALA A 32 6.67 -18.83 -18.32
CA ALA A 32 6.21 -18.65 -16.95
C ALA A 32 4.96 -19.51 -16.70
N LYS A 33 4.98 -20.24 -15.59
CA LYS A 33 3.82 -21.00 -15.13
C LYS A 33 2.81 -20.05 -14.46
N PRO A 34 1.50 -20.31 -14.62
CA PRO A 34 0.48 -19.66 -13.79
C PRO A 34 0.73 -19.94 -12.31
N PHE A 35 0.25 -19.03 -11.47
CA PHE A 35 0.28 -19.17 -10.02
C PHE A 35 -1.10 -18.88 -9.43
N THR A 36 -1.32 -19.31 -8.19
CA THR A 36 -2.60 -19.16 -7.49
C THR A 36 -2.54 -18.00 -6.52
N ILE A 37 -3.65 -17.27 -6.40
CA ILE A 37 -3.87 -16.24 -5.38
C ILE A 37 -4.92 -16.77 -4.40
N PRO A 38 -4.56 -17.02 -3.13
CA PRO A 38 -5.50 -17.47 -2.11
C PRO A 38 -6.70 -16.53 -1.96
N ALA A 39 -7.85 -17.10 -1.62
CA ALA A 39 -9.14 -16.41 -1.57
C ALA A 39 -9.15 -15.20 -0.62
N GLU A 40 -8.44 -15.30 0.49
CA GLU A 40 -8.31 -14.29 1.55
C GLU A 40 -7.31 -13.16 1.21
N THR A 41 -6.70 -13.20 0.03
CA THR A 41 -5.69 -12.21 -0.40
C THR A 41 -6.36 -10.87 -0.72
N PHE A 42 -5.87 -9.80 -0.10
CA PHE A 42 -6.22 -8.42 -0.44
C PHE A 42 -5.35 -7.90 -1.59
N PHE A 43 -5.96 -7.19 -2.53
CA PHE A 43 -5.25 -6.31 -3.46
C PHE A 43 -5.07 -4.91 -2.87
N PRO A 44 -4.16 -4.07 -3.41
CA PRO A 44 -3.76 -2.82 -2.76
C PRO A 44 -4.92 -1.91 -2.37
N THR A 45 -5.85 -1.63 -3.29
CA THR A 45 -7.00 -0.76 -3.01
C THR A 45 -7.95 -1.38 -2.00
N GLN A 46 -8.13 -2.71 -2.01
CA GLN A 46 -9.00 -3.38 -1.03
C GLN A 46 -8.40 -3.32 0.37
N HIS A 47 -7.09 -3.52 0.48
CA HIS A 47 -6.40 -3.40 1.75
C HIS A 47 -6.49 -1.97 2.28
N GLN A 48 -6.28 -0.97 1.42
CA GLN A 48 -6.39 0.43 1.82
C GLN A 48 -7.81 0.76 2.31
N LEU A 49 -8.85 0.35 1.60
CA LEU A 49 -10.24 0.53 2.04
C LEU A 49 -10.49 -0.13 3.41
N LYS A 50 -10.03 -1.37 3.59
CA LYS A 50 -10.11 -2.06 4.88
C LYS A 50 -9.45 -1.26 6.00
N LEU A 51 -8.24 -0.74 5.78
CA LEU A 51 -7.54 0.06 6.79
C LEU A 51 -8.28 1.36 7.12
N MET A 52 -8.88 2.02 6.13
CA MET A 52 -9.70 3.21 6.35
C MET A 52 -10.92 2.89 7.21
N GLU A 53 -11.67 1.84 6.88
CA GLU A 53 -12.84 1.42 7.65
C GLU A 53 -12.47 0.99 9.09
N MET A 54 -11.34 0.29 9.26
CA MET A 54 -10.81 -0.08 10.58
C MET A 54 -10.46 1.16 11.41
N ALA A 55 -9.77 2.13 10.80
CA ALA A 55 -9.38 3.38 11.45
C ALA A 55 -10.59 4.19 11.92
N GLU A 56 -11.66 4.24 11.11
CA GLU A 56 -12.93 4.86 11.46
C GLU A 56 -13.64 4.17 12.63
N ARG A 57 -13.56 2.82 12.70
CA ARG A 57 -14.09 2.03 13.83
C ARG A 57 -13.20 2.05 15.08
N GLY A 58 -12.04 2.71 15.02
CA GLY A 58 -11.09 2.78 16.14
C GLY A 58 -10.29 1.49 16.36
N GLU A 59 -10.25 0.61 15.38
CA GLU A 59 -9.38 -0.58 15.39
C GLU A 59 -7.93 -0.17 15.14
N THR A 60 -6.98 -0.88 15.75
CA THR A 60 -5.57 -0.43 15.81
C THR A 60 -4.55 -1.44 15.28
N ARG A 61 -4.97 -2.67 14.98
CA ARG A 61 -4.08 -3.75 14.53
C ARG A 61 -4.75 -4.60 13.48
N ASP A 62 -4.02 -4.91 12.41
CA ASP A 62 -4.46 -5.82 11.35
C ASP A 62 -3.37 -6.81 10.96
N SER A 63 -3.80 -7.96 10.43
CA SER A 63 -2.94 -8.93 9.77
C SER A 63 -3.61 -9.42 8.48
N SER A 64 -3.10 -8.99 7.33
CA SER A 64 -3.68 -9.28 6.02
C SER A 64 -2.71 -10.08 5.15
N LEU A 65 -3.25 -11.00 4.34
CA LEU A 65 -2.51 -11.57 3.23
C LEU A 65 -2.68 -10.62 2.04
N ILE A 66 -1.58 -10.21 1.39
CA ILE A 66 -1.59 -9.21 0.32
C ILE A 66 -0.82 -9.71 -0.89
N PHE A 67 -1.39 -9.43 -2.06
CA PHE A 67 -0.69 -9.41 -3.34
C PHE A 67 -0.66 -7.96 -3.85
N ASP A 68 0.51 -7.35 -3.87
CA ASP A 68 0.71 -5.95 -4.29
C ASP A 68 1.32 -5.82 -5.70
N GLY A 69 1.78 -6.93 -6.28
CA GLY A 69 2.44 -6.97 -7.58
C GLY A 69 3.82 -6.30 -7.62
N SER A 70 4.43 -6.02 -6.45
CA SER A 70 5.75 -5.36 -6.37
C SER A 70 6.91 -6.31 -6.71
N ASP A 71 6.76 -7.59 -6.37
CA ASP A 71 7.76 -8.64 -6.62
C ASP A 71 7.10 -9.88 -7.23
N GLU A 72 6.99 -9.86 -8.56
CA GLU A 72 6.48 -10.97 -9.38
C GLU A 72 5.19 -11.65 -8.83
N ASP A 73 5.33 -12.88 -8.32
CA ASP A 73 4.27 -13.73 -7.79
C ASP A 73 4.28 -13.84 -6.26
N LYS A 74 5.07 -13.01 -5.57
CA LYS A 74 5.17 -13.05 -4.11
C LYS A 74 3.89 -12.57 -3.43
N LEU A 75 3.53 -13.31 -2.40
CA LEU A 75 2.53 -12.91 -1.41
C LEU A 75 3.23 -12.43 -0.15
N TYR A 76 2.66 -11.40 0.46
CA TYR A 76 3.13 -10.87 1.72
C TYR A 76 2.07 -11.03 2.80
N ARG A 77 2.51 -11.33 4.01
CA ARG A 77 1.76 -11.08 5.23
C ARG A 77 2.05 -9.64 5.66
N ALA A 78 1.06 -8.78 5.55
CA ALA A 78 1.12 -7.41 6.02
C ALA A 78 0.63 -7.33 7.47
N ILE A 79 1.51 -6.90 8.38
CA ILE A 79 1.16 -6.58 9.77
C ILE A 79 1.02 -5.07 9.86
N THR A 80 -0.17 -4.59 10.24
CA THR A 80 -0.48 -3.16 10.27
C THR A 80 -0.79 -2.68 11.68
N PHE A 81 -0.27 -1.50 12.02
CA PHE A 81 -0.68 -0.74 13.20
C PHE A 81 -1.28 0.60 12.75
N ILE A 82 -2.42 0.95 13.33
CA ILE A 82 -3.12 2.21 13.12
C ILE A 82 -3.05 2.97 14.45
N GLY A 83 -2.43 4.14 14.44
CA GLY A 83 -2.32 4.99 15.62
C GLY A 83 -3.56 5.87 15.85
N THR A 84 -3.47 6.74 16.85
CA THR A 84 -4.59 7.59 17.27
C THR A 84 -5.05 8.52 16.16
N ARG A 85 -6.38 8.65 16.03
CA ARG A 85 -7.01 9.64 15.14
C ARG A 85 -6.52 11.05 15.47
N LYS A 86 -6.03 11.75 14.46
CA LYS A 86 -5.70 13.17 14.48
C LYS A 86 -6.90 13.96 13.99
N ALA A 87 -7.28 15.00 14.72
CA ALA A 87 -8.35 15.89 14.30
C ALA A 87 -7.94 16.67 13.03
N PRO A 88 -8.91 17.20 12.27
CA PRO A 88 -8.63 18.12 11.18
C PRO A 88 -7.62 19.20 11.56
N GLY A 89 -6.59 19.37 10.73
CA GLY A 89 -5.53 20.36 10.93
C GLY A 89 -4.52 20.01 12.02
N SER A 90 -4.61 18.84 12.67
CA SER A 90 -3.73 18.46 13.77
C SER A 90 -2.59 17.51 13.36
N ASN A 91 -2.36 17.29 12.06
CA ASN A 91 -1.22 16.49 11.60
C ASN A 91 0.07 17.29 11.58
N SER A 92 0.86 17.15 12.66
CA SER A 92 2.10 17.92 12.85
C SER A 92 3.16 17.68 11.75
N ARG A 93 3.16 16.51 11.10
CA ARG A 93 4.10 16.18 10.01
C ARG A 93 3.84 16.99 8.74
N ASP A 94 2.63 17.51 8.59
CA ASP A 94 2.21 18.29 7.42
C ASP A 94 2.12 19.80 7.69
N SER A 95 2.28 20.26 8.94
CA SER A 95 2.11 21.69 9.32
C SER A 95 2.93 22.68 8.48
N GLY A 96 4.13 22.27 8.04
CA GLY A 96 5.04 23.10 7.25
C GLY A 96 4.87 22.93 5.73
N ASN A 97 4.00 22.02 5.28
CA ASN A 97 3.84 21.72 3.87
C ASN A 97 2.66 22.51 3.27
N PRO A 98 2.90 23.50 2.39
CA PRO A 98 1.82 24.28 1.80
C PRO A 98 0.86 23.46 0.94
N VAL A 99 1.33 22.36 0.33
CA VAL A 99 0.51 21.46 -0.48
C VAL A 99 -0.44 20.64 0.39
N ALA A 100 0.01 20.22 1.57
CA ALA A 100 -0.81 19.44 2.49
C ALA A 100 -1.94 20.29 3.15
N LYS A 101 -1.93 21.61 3.00
CA LYS A 101 -3.03 22.48 3.48
C LYS A 101 -4.37 22.11 2.87
N GLU A 102 -4.40 21.59 1.65
CA GLU A 102 -5.62 21.08 0.99
C GLU A 102 -6.28 19.93 1.79
N LEU A 103 -5.51 19.21 2.60
CA LEU A 103 -5.98 18.12 3.46
C LEU A 103 -6.34 18.60 4.88
N GLY A 104 -6.15 19.89 5.20
CA GLY A 104 -6.29 20.42 6.56
C GLY A 104 -7.71 20.30 7.15
N GLY A 105 -8.73 20.15 6.30
CA GLY A 105 -10.12 19.90 6.74
C GLY A 105 -10.42 18.46 7.12
N LEU A 106 -9.49 17.54 6.90
CA LEU A 106 -9.69 16.09 7.02
C LEU A 106 -8.98 15.54 8.25
N ALA A 107 -9.59 14.54 8.89
CA ALA A 107 -8.90 13.76 9.89
C ALA A 107 -7.87 12.81 9.26
N SER A 108 -6.89 12.39 10.05
CA SER A 108 -5.87 11.44 9.62
C SER A 108 -5.47 10.46 10.73
N TRP A 109 -4.83 9.36 10.34
CA TRP A 109 -4.27 8.36 11.23
C TRP A 109 -2.84 8.04 10.81
N PRO A 110 -1.86 8.03 11.73
CA PRO A 110 -0.56 7.46 11.43
C PRO A 110 -0.70 5.94 11.29
N VAL A 111 -0.21 5.39 10.19
CA VAL A 111 -0.27 3.96 9.86
C VAL A 111 1.15 3.45 9.63
N SER A 112 1.47 2.27 10.16
CA SER A 112 2.66 1.52 9.81
C SER A 112 2.29 0.11 9.34
N VAL A 113 2.96 -0.37 8.31
CA VAL A 113 2.76 -1.70 7.71
C VAL A 113 4.10 -2.37 7.52
N SER A 114 4.25 -3.58 8.03
CA SER A 114 5.44 -4.42 7.85
C SER A 114 5.09 -5.60 6.94
N TYR A 115 5.88 -5.82 5.90
CA TYR A 115 5.62 -6.84 4.87
C TYR A 115 6.56 -8.03 5.06
N TYR A 116 6.00 -9.18 5.41
CA TYR A 116 6.74 -10.43 5.58
C TYR A 116 6.47 -11.35 4.38
N PRO A 117 7.49 -11.89 3.71
CA PRO A 117 7.26 -12.86 2.65
C PRO A 117 6.58 -14.09 3.24
N VAL A 118 5.54 -14.60 2.57
CA VAL A 118 4.82 -15.81 3.02
C VAL A 118 5.64 -17.08 2.78
N ALA A 119 6.49 -17.05 1.75
CA ALA A 119 7.38 -18.15 1.44
C ALA A 119 8.70 -18.01 2.21
N GLY A 120 9.15 -19.12 2.81
CA GLY A 120 10.38 -19.18 3.60
C GLY A 120 10.17 -18.91 5.09
N ASP A 121 11.27 -18.83 5.83
CA ASP A 121 11.30 -18.72 7.30
C ASP A 121 11.80 -17.34 7.75
N ALA A 122 11.30 -16.27 7.15
CA ALA A 122 11.77 -14.92 7.45
C ALA A 122 11.20 -14.41 8.78
N ASP A 123 12.08 -14.20 9.77
CA ASP A 123 11.72 -13.63 11.09
C ASP A 123 11.60 -12.09 11.06
N THR A 124 12.07 -11.45 10.00
CA THR A 124 12.05 -10.00 9.80
C THR A 124 11.29 -9.61 8.55
N PRO A 125 10.64 -8.43 8.51
CA PRO A 125 9.97 -7.97 7.30
C PRO A 125 10.99 -7.64 6.20
N ASP A 126 10.63 -7.90 4.94
CA ASP A 126 11.44 -7.50 3.77
C ASP A 126 11.50 -5.96 3.67
N TYR A 127 10.40 -5.29 4.00
CA TYR A 127 10.33 -3.84 4.11
C TYR A 127 9.16 -3.39 4.98
N GLN A 128 9.24 -2.15 5.44
CA GLN A 128 8.22 -1.51 6.26
C GLN A 128 7.84 -0.17 5.65
N VAL A 129 6.57 0.19 5.74
CA VAL A 129 6.05 1.45 5.23
C VAL A 129 5.30 2.17 6.35
N SER A 130 5.55 3.46 6.53
CA SER A 130 4.75 4.30 7.40
C SER A 130 4.29 5.58 6.70
N PHE A 131 3.09 6.02 7.02
CA PHE A 131 2.45 7.18 6.40
C PHE A 131 1.34 7.72 7.31
N ASP A 132 0.88 8.93 7.04
CA ASP A 132 -0.35 9.47 7.60
C ASP A 132 -1.46 9.30 6.57
N LEU A 133 -2.49 8.51 6.90
CA LEU A 133 -3.65 8.22 6.05
C LEU A 133 -4.77 9.20 6.39
N TYR A 134 -5.17 10.04 5.43
CA TYR A 134 -6.34 10.89 5.56
C TYR A 134 -7.63 10.13 5.25
N GLU A 135 -8.76 10.60 5.78
CA GLU A 135 -10.09 9.96 5.60
C GLU A 135 -10.56 9.85 4.14
N ASN A 136 -9.97 10.63 3.23
CA ASN A 136 -10.21 10.52 1.78
C ASN A 136 -9.26 9.54 1.06
N GLY A 137 -8.40 8.84 1.80
CA GLY A 137 -7.42 7.89 1.25
C GLY A 137 -6.10 8.51 0.78
N VAL A 138 -5.91 9.83 0.87
CA VAL A 138 -4.61 10.44 0.57
C VAL A 138 -3.61 10.09 1.67
N ALA A 139 -2.41 9.66 1.29
CA ALA A 139 -1.32 9.36 2.21
C ALA A 139 -0.22 10.42 2.12
N THR A 140 0.24 10.92 3.27
CA THR A 140 1.39 11.84 3.38
C THR A 140 2.43 11.27 4.33
N GLY A 141 3.58 11.96 4.47
CA GLY A 141 4.63 11.54 5.39
C GLY A 141 5.13 10.12 5.13
N LEU A 142 5.26 9.74 3.85
CA LEU A 142 5.67 8.39 3.46
C LEU A 142 7.11 8.12 3.92
N VAL A 143 7.33 7.01 4.60
CA VAL A 143 8.66 6.44 4.85
C VAL A 143 8.64 4.97 4.46
N MET A 144 9.57 4.56 3.60
CA MET A 144 9.78 3.17 3.19
C MET A 144 11.14 2.73 3.73
N ASP A 145 11.15 1.78 4.66
CA ASP A 145 12.34 1.26 5.33
C ASP A 145 12.62 -0.16 4.82
N TYR A 146 13.76 -0.34 4.16
CA TYR A 146 14.24 -1.61 3.60
C TYR A 146 15.30 -2.27 4.51
N GLY A 147 15.40 -1.83 5.77
CA GLY A 147 16.35 -2.31 6.78
C GLY A 147 17.75 -1.69 6.64
N GLN A 148 18.35 -1.72 5.45
CA GLN A 148 19.68 -1.15 5.21
C GLN A 148 19.65 0.34 4.88
N PHE A 149 18.51 0.83 4.40
CA PHE A 149 18.27 2.23 4.08
C PHE A 149 16.77 2.53 4.15
N ALA A 150 16.45 3.80 4.36
CA ALA A 150 15.08 4.30 4.34
C ALA A 150 14.94 5.44 3.34
N LEU A 151 13.77 5.51 2.69
CA LEU A 151 13.38 6.58 1.79
C LEU A 151 12.24 7.36 2.44
N ALA A 152 12.39 8.68 2.56
CA ALA A 152 11.33 9.57 3.00
C ALA A 152 10.75 10.34 1.80
N GLY A 153 9.42 10.32 1.67
CA GLY A 153 8.67 11.04 0.65
C GLY A 153 7.92 12.22 1.26
N THR A 154 8.19 13.41 0.73
CA THR A 154 7.43 14.63 1.05
C THR A 154 6.47 14.94 -0.10
N LEU A 155 5.19 15.14 0.22
CA LEU A 155 4.17 15.52 -0.75
C LEU A 155 4.53 16.87 -1.40
N SER A 156 4.82 16.87 -2.70
CA SER A 156 5.25 18.06 -3.43
C SER A 156 4.17 18.64 -4.34
N LYS A 157 3.13 17.87 -4.65
CA LYS A 157 2.00 18.28 -5.49
C LYS A 157 0.79 17.41 -5.17
N LEU A 158 -0.38 18.03 -5.10
CA LEU A 158 -1.68 17.36 -5.00
C LEU A 158 -2.59 17.99 -6.06
N GLU A 159 -3.23 17.16 -6.89
CA GLU A 159 -4.20 17.59 -7.89
C GLU A 159 -5.47 16.78 -7.69
N ALA A 160 -6.47 17.38 -7.07
CA ALA A 160 -7.77 16.75 -6.91
C ALA A 160 -8.41 16.53 -8.30
N LEU A 161 -8.91 15.31 -8.54
CA LEU A 161 -9.71 15.03 -9.71
C LEU A 161 -11.04 15.79 -9.61
N LYS A 162 -11.58 16.23 -10.75
CA LYS A 162 -12.93 16.79 -10.79
C LYS A 162 -13.91 15.71 -10.37
N ALA A 163 -14.72 16.01 -9.35
CA ALA A 163 -15.86 15.16 -9.03
C ALA A 163 -16.80 15.14 -10.24
N GLU A 164 -17.02 13.97 -10.81
CA GLU A 164 -18.08 13.80 -11.81
C GLU A 164 -19.43 13.84 -11.08
N SER A 165 -20.43 14.49 -11.67
CA SER A 165 -21.79 14.43 -11.18
C SER A 165 -22.29 12.99 -11.36
N CYS A 166 -22.47 12.26 -10.27
CA CYS A 166 -23.20 11.00 -10.29
C CYS A 166 -24.67 11.32 -10.60
N ASN A 167 -25.11 10.96 -11.81
CA ASN A 167 -26.52 11.01 -12.23
C ASN A 167 -27.16 9.64 -12.03
#